data_AF-A0A8H8RL54-F1
#
_entry.id   AF-A0A8H8RL54-F1
#
_cell.length_a   1.000
_cell.length_b   1.000
_cell.length_c   1.000
_cell.angle_alpha   90.00
_cell.angle_beta   90.00
_cell.angle_gamma   90.00
#
_symmetry.space_group_name_H-M   'P 1'
#
loop_
_entity.id
_entity.type
_entity.pdbx_description
1 polymer ?
#
loop_
_entity_poly.entity_id
_entity_poly.type
_entity_poly.pdbx_seq_one_letter_code
_entity_poly.pdbx_strand_id
1 'polypeptide(L)'
;MASSSIPMVRLGGKAFNHDTNSSAEAEYDRLRDLARQEASKRGSCFDRAHQAYESGNGGLAHQLSDEGKAHAAKMDQYNKQASEYIFRENNAPGRVADDTVDLHGQFVEEAEEIVEQRIRYAQQNGQTHLHVIVGKGNHSRDHVQKIKPRVEQVCRELGLQFATEENAGRMYINLQGGPAVMPPAHSYQQGGHENQHQQHGGNQQHTGGYQQQQGGYPGGPQQQQGGQNQNNNNNNNEELEKLAKKFLPKIIRKLEGCCTVM
;
A
#
# COMPACT_ATOMS: atom_id res chain seq x y z
N MET A 1 13.10 33.92 -3.53
CA MET A 1 14.18 33.33 -2.70
C MET A 1 13.46 32.59 -1.58
N ALA A 2 13.41 31.26 -1.43
CA ALA A 2 14.17 30.16 -1.97
C ALA A 2 13.22 29.05 -2.48
N SER A 3 13.59 28.45 -3.62
CA SER A 3 12.97 27.25 -4.16
C SER A 3 13.40 26.07 -3.28
N SER A 4 12.55 25.63 -2.36
CA SER A 4 12.77 24.38 -1.63
C SER A 4 12.45 23.21 -2.57
N SER A 5 13.43 22.87 -3.40
CA SER A 5 13.45 21.62 -4.15
C SER A 5 13.32 20.47 -3.17
N ILE A 6 12.15 19.82 -3.17
CA ILE A 6 11.88 18.61 -2.41
C ILE A 6 12.96 17.58 -2.82
N PRO A 7 13.68 17.00 -1.85
CA PRO A 7 14.79 16.11 -2.17
C PRO A 7 14.29 14.88 -2.94
N MET A 8 15.02 14.56 -4.02
CA MET A 8 14.87 13.34 -4.82
C MET A 8 15.19 12.10 -3.97
N VAL A 9 14.26 11.68 -3.12
CA VAL A 9 14.38 10.39 -2.44
C VAL A 9 13.67 9.35 -3.31
N ARG A 10 14.46 8.77 -4.21
CA ARG A 10 14.22 7.46 -4.81
C ARG A 10 13.73 6.53 -3.69
N LEU A 11 12.61 5.82 -3.88
CA LEU A 11 12.19 4.80 -2.92
C LEU A 11 13.35 3.79 -2.81
N GLY A 12 14.10 3.87 -1.72
CA GLY A 12 15.28 3.05 -1.50
C GLY A 12 14.84 1.64 -1.13
N GLY A 13 14.62 0.78 -2.13
CA GLY A 13 14.36 -0.65 -1.95
C GLY A 13 13.42 -1.26 -2.98
N LYS A 14 13.61 -2.55 -3.30
CA LYS A 14 12.93 -3.27 -4.39
C LYS A 14 11.40 -3.23 -4.24
N ALA A 15 10.69 -2.73 -5.25
CA ALA A 15 9.22 -2.69 -5.24
C ALA A 15 8.58 -4.09 -5.37
N PHE A 16 9.34 -5.11 -5.81
CA PHE A 16 8.85 -6.46 -6.05
C PHE A 16 9.33 -7.41 -4.95
N ASN A 17 8.51 -8.43 -4.64
CA ASN A 17 8.86 -9.46 -3.67
C ASN A 17 9.78 -10.56 -4.23
N HIS A 18 10.12 -10.50 -5.52
CA HIS A 18 10.93 -11.48 -6.23
C HIS A 18 11.99 -10.78 -7.09
N ASP A 19 13.03 -11.49 -7.54
CA ASP A 19 14.02 -10.96 -8.47
C ASP A 19 13.39 -10.75 -9.85
N THR A 20 12.71 -9.62 -10.02
CA THR A 20 12.17 -9.16 -11.30
C THR A 20 13.26 -8.63 -12.21
N ASN A 21 13.05 -8.81 -13.51
CA ASN A 21 13.72 -8.06 -14.57
C ASN A 21 13.70 -6.56 -14.22
N SER A 22 14.85 -5.89 -14.32
CA SER A 22 15.03 -4.44 -14.10
C SER A 22 13.99 -3.55 -14.81
N SER A 23 13.32 -4.07 -15.84
CA SER A 23 12.27 -3.37 -16.57
C SER A 23 10.95 -3.21 -15.81
N ALA A 24 10.57 -4.15 -14.94
CA ALA A 24 9.30 -4.07 -14.21
C ALA A 24 9.38 -3.05 -13.06
N GLU A 25 10.50 -3.05 -12.36
CA GLU A 25 10.87 -1.99 -11.40
C GLU A 25 10.89 -0.61 -12.04
N ALA A 26 11.51 -0.49 -13.21
CA ALA A 26 11.60 0.79 -13.91
C ALA A 26 10.23 1.34 -14.31
N GLU A 27 9.30 0.52 -14.78
CA GLU A 27 7.98 0.99 -15.19
C GLU A 27 7.10 1.36 -13.98
N TYR A 28 7.13 0.55 -12.91
CA TYR A 28 6.43 0.89 -11.67
C TYR A 28 6.93 2.24 -11.10
N ASP A 29 8.25 2.40 -10.99
CA ASP A 29 8.85 3.64 -10.47
C ASP A 29 8.50 4.83 -11.36
N ARG A 30 8.55 4.66 -12.69
CA ARG A 30 8.15 5.70 -13.65
C ARG A 30 6.71 6.14 -13.44
N LEU A 31 5.76 5.21 -13.29
CA LEU A 31 4.35 5.53 -13.07
C LEU A 31 4.15 6.27 -11.74
N ARG A 32 4.81 5.82 -10.65
CA ARG A 32 4.78 6.51 -9.36
C ARG A 32 5.40 7.91 -9.43
N ASP A 33 6.47 8.07 -10.20
CA ASP A 33 7.12 9.38 -10.39
C ASP A 33 6.26 10.33 -11.23
N LEU A 34 5.55 9.84 -12.24
CA LEU A 34 4.57 10.64 -12.97
C LEU A 34 3.42 11.10 -12.06
N ALA A 35 2.91 10.21 -11.21
CA ALA A 35 1.89 10.58 -10.22
C ALA A 35 2.40 11.67 -9.26
N ARG A 36 3.65 11.56 -8.78
CA ARG A 36 4.27 12.58 -7.91
C ARG A 36 4.41 13.93 -8.60
N GLN A 37 4.80 13.95 -9.87
CA GLN A 37 4.90 15.19 -10.65
C GLN A 37 3.55 15.87 -10.79
N GLU A 38 2.48 15.11 -11.09
CA GLU A 38 1.13 15.65 -11.16
C GLU A 38 0.62 16.13 -9.78
N ALA A 39 0.99 15.43 -8.70
CA ALA A 39 0.69 15.88 -7.33
C ALA A 39 1.36 17.23 -7.00
N SER A 40 2.61 17.43 -7.41
CA SER A 40 3.31 18.72 -7.24
C SER A 40 2.63 19.84 -8.03
N LYS A 41 2.23 19.59 -9.28
CA LYS A 41 1.50 20.57 -10.10
C LYS A 41 0.14 20.91 -9.50
N ARG A 42 -0.60 19.91 -9.03
CA ARG A 42 -1.86 20.07 -8.30
C ARG A 42 -1.69 20.99 -7.09
N GLY A 43 -0.69 20.71 -6.24
CA GLY A 43 -0.39 21.53 -5.07
C GLY A 43 -0.16 22.99 -5.45
N SER A 44 0.71 23.23 -6.44
CA SER A 44 0.98 24.58 -6.94
C SER A 44 -0.28 25.29 -7.46
N CYS A 45 -1.15 24.58 -8.18
CA CYS A 45 -2.40 25.14 -8.68
C CYS A 45 -3.33 25.57 -7.54
N PHE A 46 -3.49 24.73 -6.52
CA PHE A 46 -4.34 25.06 -5.36
C PHE A 46 -3.77 26.17 -4.48
N ASP A 47 -2.46 26.21 -4.27
CA ASP A 47 -1.80 27.31 -3.56
C ASP A 47 -2.04 28.65 -4.28
N ARG A 48 -1.88 28.67 -5.60
CA ARG A 48 -2.12 29.86 -6.43
C ARG A 48 -3.61 30.21 -6.50
N ALA A 49 -4.49 29.23 -6.55
CA ALA A 49 -5.94 29.43 -6.52
C ALA A 49 -6.37 30.09 -5.21
N HIS A 50 -5.79 29.64 -4.08
CA HIS A 50 -6.03 30.22 -2.77
C HIS A 50 -5.58 31.68 -2.71
N GLN A 51 -4.36 31.99 -3.15
CA GLN A 51 -3.85 33.36 -3.22
C GLN A 51 -4.72 34.27 -4.12
N ALA A 52 -5.15 33.75 -5.29
CA ALA A 52 -6.03 34.48 -6.19
C ALA A 52 -7.38 34.80 -5.52
N TYR A 53 -7.95 33.85 -4.77
CA TYR A 53 -9.17 34.05 -4.01
C TYR A 53 -9.00 35.12 -2.92
N GLU A 54 -7.92 35.05 -2.12
CA GLU A 54 -7.61 36.03 -1.07
C GLU A 54 -7.42 37.45 -1.63
N SER A 55 -6.89 37.56 -2.86
CA SER A 55 -6.77 38.84 -3.57
C SER A 55 -8.07 39.35 -4.21
N GLY A 56 -9.18 38.63 -4.06
CA GLY A 56 -10.48 38.98 -4.64
C GLY A 56 -10.64 38.62 -6.13
N ASN A 57 -9.65 37.95 -6.73
CA ASN A 57 -9.70 37.49 -8.13
C ASN A 57 -10.34 36.10 -8.23
N GLY A 58 -11.66 36.05 -8.06
CA GLY A 58 -12.43 34.79 -8.12
C GLY A 58 -12.37 34.08 -9.47
N GLY A 59 -12.25 34.81 -10.58
CA GLY A 59 -12.14 34.22 -11.91
C GLY A 59 -10.86 33.42 -12.09
N LEU A 60 -9.72 34.01 -11.71
CA LEU A 60 -8.42 33.32 -11.72
C LEU A 60 -8.40 32.16 -10.72
N ALA A 61 -8.96 32.34 -9.52
CA ALA A 61 -9.06 31.28 -8.53
C ALA A 61 -9.82 30.06 -9.07
N HIS A 62 -10.92 30.28 -9.78
CA HIS A 62 -11.70 29.20 -10.40
C HIS A 62 -10.90 28.47 -11.48
N GLN A 63 -10.25 29.20 -12.39
CA GLN A 63 -9.42 28.62 -13.44
C GLN A 63 -8.29 27.74 -12.87
N LEU A 64 -7.57 28.24 -11.87
CA LEU A 64 -6.49 27.49 -11.20
C LEU A 64 -7.02 26.29 -10.42
N SER A 65 -8.21 26.40 -9.82
CA SER A 65 -8.87 25.26 -9.16
C SER A 65 -9.20 24.15 -10.15
N ASP A 66 -9.72 24.48 -11.33
CA ASP A 66 -10.04 23.50 -12.36
C ASP A 66 -8.79 22.86 -12.98
N GLU A 67 -7.73 23.64 -13.18
CA GLU A 67 -6.40 23.11 -13.55
C GLU A 67 -5.87 22.14 -12.48
N GLY A 68 -5.99 22.51 -11.20
CA GLY A 68 -5.62 21.64 -10.08
C GLY A 68 -6.41 20.33 -10.07
N LYS A 69 -7.72 20.36 -10.33
CA LYS A 69 -8.55 19.14 -10.47
C LYS A 69 -8.11 18.26 -11.64
N ALA A 70 -7.73 18.86 -12.77
CA ALA A 70 -7.22 18.11 -13.91
C ALA A 70 -5.90 17.39 -13.57
N HIS A 71 -5.00 18.04 -12.83
CA HIS A 71 -3.79 17.40 -12.32
C HIS A 71 -4.08 16.31 -11.27
N ALA A 72 -5.10 16.50 -10.42
CA ALA A 72 -5.55 15.46 -9.49
C ALA A 72 -6.02 14.21 -10.23
N ALA A 73 -6.87 14.37 -11.25
CA ALA A 73 -7.34 13.24 -12.06
C ALA A 73 -6.19 12.48 -12.76
N LYS A 74 -5.18 13.19 -13.28
CA LYS A 74 -4.00 12.56 -13.87
C LYS A 74 -3.13 11.83 -12.85
N MET A 75 -2.95 12.40 -11.66
CA MET A 75 -2.26 11.73 -10.56
C MET A 75 -2.96 10.41 -10.22
N ASP A 76 -4.29 10.43 -10.07
CA ASP A 76 -5.07 9.24 -9.74
C ASP A 76 -4.95 8.17 -10.84
N GLN A 77 -4.97 8.59 -12.11
CA GLN A 77 -4.74 7.69 -13.26
C GLN A 77 -3.37 7.00 -13.20
N TYR A 78 -2.29 7.75 -12.94
CA TYR A 78 -0.95 7.18 -12.85
C TYR A 78 -0.76 6.28 -11.62
N ASN A 79 -1.33 6.65 -10.47
CA ASN A 79 -1.31 5.78 -9.29
C ASN A 79 -2.06 4.48 -9.55
N LYS A 80 -3.25 4.55 -10.17
CA LYS A 80 -4.01 3.37 -10.56
C LYS A 80 -3.21 2.46 -11.51
N GLN A 81 -2.59 3.02 -12.53
CA GLN A 81 -1.74 2.26 -13.45
C GLN A 81 -0.57 1.59 -12.71
N ALA A 82 0.09 2.30 -11.79
CA ALA A 82 1.18 1.73 -10.99
C ALA A 82 0.69 0.57 -10.11
N SER A 83 -0.46 0.76 -9.45
CA SER A 83 -1.09 -0.23 -8.57
C SER A 83 -1.49 -1.50 -9.31
N GLU A 84 -2.15 -1.36 -10.47
CA GLU A 84 -2.54 -2.47 -11.33
C GLU A 84 -1.31 -3.22 -11.86
N TYR A 85 -0.28 -2.47 -12.27
CA TYR A 85 0.95 -3.05 -12.79
C TYR A 85 1.63 -3.94 -11.74
N ILE A 86 1.94 -3.39 -10.56
CA ILE A 86 2.61 -4.16 -9.51
C ILE A 86 1.75 -5.30 -8.97
N PHE A 87 0.43 -5.11 -8.87
CA PHE A 87 -0.50 -6.17 -8.48
C PHE A 87 -0.40 -7.36 -9.43
N ARG A 88 -0.50 -7.09 -10.74
CA ARG A 88 -0.45 -8.13 -11.78
C ARG A 88 0.89 -8.86 -11.78
N GLU A 89 2.00 -8.15 -11.64
CA GLU A 89 3.33 -8.77 -11.64
C GLU A 89 3.57 -9.63 -10.39
N ASN A 90 3.14 -9.18 -9.21
CA ASN A 90 3.30 -9.92 -7.95
C ASN A 90 2.33 -11.11 -7.86
N ASN A 91 1.15 -11.04 -8.47
CA ASN A 91 0.11 -12.06 -8.42
C ASN A 91 -0.04 -12.85 -9.74
N ALA A 92 0.96 -12.78 -10.63
CA ALA A 92 0.94 -13.54 -11.87
C ALA A 92 0.91 -15.07 -11.59
N PRO A 93 0.34 -15.89 -12.50
CA PRO A 93 0.29 -17.34 -12.32
C PRO A 93 1.66 -17.92 -11.95
N GLY A 94 1.71 -18.71 -10.88
CA GLY A 94 2.94 -19.32 -10.37
C GLY A 94 3.81 -18.43 -9.48
N ARG A 95 3.42 -17.16 -9.21
CA ARG A 95 4.12 -16.29 -8.25
C ARG A 95 3.69 -16.51 -6.82
N VAL A 96 2.39 -16.69 -6.62
CA VAL A 96 1.76 -16.96 -5.33
C VAL A 96 0.80 -18.14 -5.49
N ALA A 97 0.47 -18.80 -4.38
CA ALA A 97 -0.55 -19.85 -4.37
C ALA A 97 -1.95 -19.25 -4.61
N ASP A 98 -2.89 -20.07 -5.07
CA ASP A 98 -4.25 -19.63 -5.42
C ASP A 98 -5.04 -19.04 -4.24
N ASP A 99 -4.69 -19.45 -3.02
CA ASP A 99 -5.22 -18.97 -1.74
C ASP A 99 -4.44 -17.77 -1.17
N THR A 100 -3.55 -17.19 -1.96
CA THR A 100 -2.64 -16.12 -1.53
C THR A 100 -2.84 -14.86 -2.40
N VAL A 101 -2.72 -13.69 -1.78
CA VAL A 101 -2.66 -12.40 -2.47
C VAL A 101 -1.48 -11.57 -1.97
N ASP A 102 -0.73 -11.00 -2.90
CA ASP A 102 0.41 -10.13 -2.61
C ASP A 102 0.06 -8.66 -2.83
N LEU A 103 0.09 -7.90 -1.73
CA LEU A 103 -0.18 -6.46 -1.67
C LEU A 103 1.09 -5.63 -1.47
N HIS A 104 2.28 -6.25 -1.54
CA HIS A 104 3.53 -5.52 -1.41
C HIS A 104 3.68 -4.45 -2.50
N GLY A 105 4.13 -3.27 -2.08
CA GLY A 105 4.33 -2.11 -2.95
C GLY A 105 3.05 -1.34 -3.28
N GLN A 106 1.89 -1.80 -2.82
CA GLN A 106 0.66 -1.00 -2.87
C GLN A 106 0.69 0.16 -1.87
N PHE A 107 -0.04 1.22 -2.18
CA PHE A 107 -0.42 2.22 -1.18
C PHE A 107 -1.53 1.67 -0.29
N VAL A 108 -1.76 2.33 0.85
CA VAL A 108 -2.66 1.81 1.90
C VAL A 108 -4.09 1.69 1.39
N GLU A 109 -4.55 2.72 0.68
CA GLU A 109 -5.89 2.82 0.10
C GLU A 109 -6.08 1.80 -1.03
N GLU A 110 -5.05 1.59 -1.85
CA GLU A 110 -5.03 0.58 -2.92
C GLU A 110 -5.12 -0.84 -2.33
N ALA A 111 -4.31 -1.12 -1.30
CA ALA A 111 -4.26 -2.43 -0.65
C ALA A 111 -5.59 -2.79 0.04
N GLU A 112 -6.26 -1.80 0.62
CA GLU A 112 -7.58 -1.94 1.22
C GLU A 112 -8.63 -2.38 0.19
N GLU A 113 -8.74 -1.65 -0.92
CA GLU A 113 -9.71 -1.98 -1.98
C GLU A 113 -9.44 -3.39 -2.54
N ILE A 114 -8.18 -3.70 -2.82
CA ILE A 114 -7.78 -5.00 -3.37
C ILE A 114 -8.09 -6.14 -2.39
N VAL A 115 -7.76 -5.99 -1.10
CA VAL A 115 -7.96 -7.07 -0.12
C VAL A 115 -9.45 -7.31 0.13
N GLU A 116 -10.26 -6.24 0.21
CA GLU A 116 -11.71 -6.38 0.37
C GLU A 116 -12.32 -7.14 -0.82
N GLN A 117 -11.97 -6.75 -2.05
CA GLN A 117 -12.45 -7.43 -3.26
C GLN A 117 -12.00 -8.90 -3.29
N ARG A 118 -10.73 -9.18 -2.96
CA ARG A 118 -10.20 -10.54 -2.95
C ARG A 118 -10.86 -11.43 -1.90
N ILE A 119 -11.17 -10.90 -0.72
CA ILE A 119 -11.91 -11.60 0.35
C ILE A 119 -13.32 -11.95 -0.14
N ARG A 120 -14.04 -10.98 -0.69
CA ARG A 120 -15.41 -11.21 -1.20
C ARG A 120 -15.42 -12.26 -2.31
N TYR A 121 -14.47 -12.18 -3.24
CA TYR A 121 -14.28 -13.18 -4.29
C TYR A 121 -13.98 -14.56 -3.69
N ALA A 122 -13.07 -14.64 -2.72
CA ALA A 122 -12.71 -15.89 -2.05
C ALA A 122 -13.93 -16.58 -1.44
N GLN A 123 -14.74 -15.83 -0.70
CA GLN A 123 -15.96 -16.30 -0.05
C GLN A 123 -16.99 -16.79 -1.07
N GLN A 124 -17.20 -16.02 -2.15
CA GLN A 124 -18.13 -16.40 -3.23
C GLN A 124 -17.73 -17.69 -3.94
N ASN A 125 -16.43 -17.99 -3.99
CA ASN A 125 -15.88 -19.20 -4.60
C ASN A 125 -15.64 -20.34 -3.59
N GLY A 126 -16.14 -20.21 -2.35
CA GLY A 126 -16.06 -21.27 -1.35
C GLY A 126 -14.68 -21.49 -0.74
N GLN A 127 -13.74 -20.55 -0.91
CA GLN A 127 -12.45 -20.60 -0.21
C GLN A 127 -12.68 -20.42 1.30
N THR A 128 -11.98 -21.21 2.12
CA THR A 128 -12.13 -21.19 3.58
C THR A 128 -11.18 -20.21 4.26
N HIS A 129 -10.08 -19.87 3.60
CA HIS A 129 -9.04 -18.99 4.11
C HIS A 129 -8.37 -18.20 2.98
N LEU A 130 -7.62 -17.17 3.36
CA LEU A 130 -6.81 -16.36 2.47
C LEU A 130 -5.50 -15.99 3.17
N HIS A 131 -4.37 -16.19 2.49
CA HIS A 131 -3.08 -15.65 2.88
C HIS A 131 -2.86 -14.28 2.21
N VAL A 132 -2.44 -13.28 2.99
CA VAL A 132 -2.21 -11.92 2.50
C VAL A 132 -0.77 -11.53 2.79
N ILE A 133 0.01 -11.25 1.74
CA ILE A 133 1.37 -10.72 1.86
C ILE A 133 1.28 -9.19 1.90
N VAL A 134 1.54 -8.61 3.08
CA VAL A 134 1.50 -7.17 3.36
C VAL A 134 2.88 -6.51 3.27
N GLY A 135 3.94 -7.31 3.05
CA GLY A 135 5.33 -6.87 2.97
C GLY A 135 5.94 -6.54 4.34
N LYS A 136 7.27 -6.53 4.45
CA LYS A 136 7.99 -6.35 5.74
C LYS A 136 8.13 -4.89 6.19
N GLY A 137 7.62 -3.94 5.41
CA GLY A 137 7.80 -2.51 5.66
C GLY A 137 9.15 -1.94 5.22
N ASN A 138 10.13 -2.76 4.85
CA ASN A 138 11.49 -2.33 4.47
C ASN A 138 11.57 -1.23 3.40
N HIS A 139 10.57 -1.12 2.53
CA HIS A 139 10.56 -0.19 1.38
C HIS A 139 9.49 0.89 1.48
N SER A 140 8.75 0.90 2.59
CA SER A 140 7.81 1.98 2.88
C SER A 140 8.56 3.22 3.34
N ARG A 141 7.95 4.40 3.15
CA ARG A 141 8.49 5.64 3.74
C ARG A 141 8.62 5.44 5.26
N ASP A 142 9.82 5.64 5.78
CA ASP A 142 10.19 5.49 7.20
C ASP A 142 10.21 4.04 7.72
N HIS A 143 10.26 3.03 6.84
CA HIS A 143 10.25 1.60 7.18
C HIS A 143 9.00 1.14 7.98
N VAL A 144 7.90 1.89 7.89
CA VAL A 144 6.63 1.57 8.58
C VAL A 144 5.74 0.65 7.75
N GLN A 145 5.42 -0.53 8.28
CA GLN A 145 4.45 -1.46 7.67
C GLN A 145 3.01 -0.91 7.80
N LYS A 146 2.61 -0.01 6.90
CA LYS A 146 1.29 0.66 6.93
C LYS A 146 0.13 -0.19 6.38
N ILE A 147 0.43 -1.16 5.51
CA ILE A 147 -0.60 -2.02 4.90
C ILE A 147 -1.20 -2.96 5.95
N LYS A 148 -0.37 -3.54 6.83
CA LYS A 148 -0.84 -4.52 7.83
C LYS A 148 -1.98 -3.99 8.70
N PRO A 149 -1.86 -2.84 9.39
CA PRO A 149 -2.96 -2.30 10.19
C PRO A 149 -4.24 -2.09 9.38
N ARG A 150 -4.12 -1.71 8.09
CA ARG A 150 -5.29 -1.50 7.24
C ARG A 150 -5.98 -2.80 6.87
N VAL A 151 -5.22 -3.85 6.53
CA VAL A 151 -5.76 -5.19 6.29
C VAL A 151 -6.46 -5.73 7.55
N GLU A 152 -5.85 -5.54 8.73
CA GLU A 152 -6.49 -5.92 10.00
C GLU A 152 -7.82 -5.20 10.23
N GLN A 153 -7.91 -3.92 9.85
CA GLN A 153 -9.14 -3.16 9.94
C GLN A 153 -10.22 -3.71 9.01
N VAL A 154 -9.90 -3.98 7.73
CA VAL A 154 -10.85 -4.58 6.78
C VAL A 154 -11.38 -5.91 7.31
N CYS A 155 -10.51 -6.76 7.86
CA CYS A 155 -10.94 -8.02 8.47
C CYS A 155 -11.95 -7.80 9.61
N ARG A 156 -11.71 -6.83 10.50
CA ARG A 156 -12.63 -6.50 11.60
C ARG A 156 -13.97 -5.98 11.09
N GLU A 157 -13.96 -5.12 10.06
CA GLU A 157 -15.16 -4.58 9.44
C GLU A 157 -16.01 -5.67 8.77
N LEU A 158 -15.36 -6.70 8.23
CA LEU A 158 -16.02 -7.87 7.63
C LEU A 158 -16.35 -8.98 8.64
N GLY A 159 -16.07 -8.79 9.94
CA GLY A 159 -16.32 -9.80 10.97
C GLY A 159 -15.43 -11.05 10.86
N LEU A 160 -14.26 -10.92 10.26
CA LEU A 160 -13.30 -12.00 10.04
C LEU A 160 -12.20 -11.99 11.11
N GLN A 161 -11.75 -13.18 11.48
CA GLN A 161 -10.58 -13.34 12.34
C GLN A 161 -9.33 -13.59 11.50
N PHE A 162 -8.19 -13.14 12.01
CA PHE A 162 -6.91 -13.25 11.33
C PHE A 162 -5.78 -13.59 12.32
N ALA A 163 -4.70 -14.16 11.80
CA ALA A 163 -3.47 -14.42 12.51
C ALA A 163 -2.29 -13.87 11.70
N THR A 164 -1.26 -13.35 12.39
CA THR A 164 0.01 -13.01 11.73
C THR A 164 0.89 -14.23 11.69
N GLU A 165 1.46 -14.53 10.54
CA GLU A 165 2.42 -15.62 10.39
C GLU A 165 3.83 -15.15 10.77
N GLU A 166 4.64 -16.03 11.36
CA GLU A 166 6.00 -15.71 11.85
C GLU A 166 6.94 -15.20 10.73
N ASN A 167 6.58 -15.42 9.47
CA ASN A 167 7.22 -14.77 8.33
C ASN A 167 6.71 -13.32 8.22
N ALA A 168 7.59 -12.37 8.59
CA ALA A 168 7.38 -10.94 8.90
C ALA A 168 6.59 -10.02 7.93
N GLY A 169 5.79 -10.55 7.03
CA GLY A 169 4.93 -9.79 6.12
C GLY A 169 3.77 -10.59 5.56
N ARG A 170 3.31 -11.66 6.23
CA ARG A 170 2.15 -12.47 5.81
C ARG A 170 1.10 -12.61 6.91
N MET A 171 -0.16 -12.57 6.52
CA MET A 171 -1.33 -12.75 7.39
C MET A 171 -2.19 -13.90 6.89
N TYR A 172 -2.74 -14.68 7.80
CA TYR A 172 -3.78 -15.68 7.52
C TYR A 172 -5.14 -15.11 7.93
N ILE A 173 -6.13 -15.19 7.05
CA ILE A 173 -7.50 -14.74 7.28
C ILE A 173 -8.43 -15.94 7.18
N ASN A 174 -9.23 -16.18 8.22
CA ASN A 174 -10.31 -17.17 8.15
C ASN A 174 -11.55 -16.52 7.53
N LEU A 175 -11.96 -17.01 6.37
CA LEU A 175 -13.07 -16.45 5.59
C LEU A 175 -14.45 -16.91 6.08
N GLN A 176 -14.50 -17.89 6.98
CA GLN A 176 -15.72 -18.48 7.54
C GLN A 176 -16.20 -17.77 8.82
N GLY A 177 -15.47 -16.76 9.31
CA GLY A 177 -15.84 -16.01 10.52
C GLY A 177 -15.53 -16.71 11.85
N GLY A 178 -14.88 -17.87 11.81
CA GLY A 178 -14.42 -18.60 13.00
C GLY A 178 -12.97 -18.25 13.40
N PRO A 179 -12.43 -18.91 14.45
CA PRO A 179 -11.04 -18.80 14.87
C PRO A 179 -10.04 -18.88 13.72
N ALA A 180 -9.11 -17.93 13.67
CA ALA A 180 -7.97 -17.96 12.77
C ALA A 180 -6.89 -18.90 13.30
N VAL A 181 -7.20 -20.21 13.29
CA VAL A 181 -6.25 -21.27 13.63
C VAL A 181 -5.53 -21.66 12.36
N MET A 182 -4.22 -21.40 12.32
CA MET A 182 -3.39 -21.76 11.17
C MET A 182 -3.17 -23.28 11.18
N PRO A 183 -3.36 -23.97 10.04
CA PRO A 183 -2.98 -25.38 9.95
C PRO A 183 -1.45 -25.52 10.11
N PRO A 184 -0.97 -26.64 10.68
CA PRO A 184 0.46 -26.85 10.90
C PRO A 184 1.27 -26.68 9.60
N ALA A 185 2.46 -26.08 9.71
CA ALA A 185 3.35 -25.72 8.60
C ALA A 185 3.70 -26.87 7.63
N HIS A 186 3.49 -28.12 8.04
CA HIS A 186 3.71 -29.31 7.22
C HIS A 186 2.65 -29.58 6.14
N SER A 187 1.56 -28.81 6.10
CA SER A 187 0.47 -29.01 5.13
C SER A 187 0.66 -28.24 3.81
N TYR A 188 1.54 -27.24 3.75
CA TYR A 188 1.77 -26.42 2.55
C TYR A 188 2.68 -27.08 1.49
N GLN A 189 3.13 -28.33 1.73
CA GLN A 189 4.02 -29.08 0.83
C GLN A 189 3.33 -30.33 0.26
N GLN A 190 2.11 -30.20 -0.24
CA GLN A 190 1.49 -31.28 -1.03
C GLN A 190 0.83 -30.74 -2.29
N GLY A 191 1.68 -30.32 -3.23
CA GLY A 191 1.30 -29.89 -4.57
C GLY A 191 2.51 -29.93 -5.50
N GLY A 192 3.26 -31.04 -5.49
CA GLY A 192 4.47 -31.17 -6.30
C GLY A 192 4.96 -32.60 -6.44
N HIS A 193 4.63 -33.22 -7.57
CA HIS A 193 5.35 -34.29 -8.26
C HIS A 193 5.78 -35.51 -7.43
N GLU A 194 4.94 -36.55 -7.52
CA GLU A 194 5.26 -37.94 -7.24
C GLU A 194 6.46 -38.41 -8.08
N ASN A 195 7.66 -38.40 -7.49
CA ASN A 195 8.81 -39.10 -8.04
C ASN A 195 9.17 -40.25 -7.08
N GLN A 196 8.89 -41.44 -7.57
CA GLN A 196 9.11 -42.72 -6.92
C GLN A 196 10.62 -42.96 -6.80
N HIS A 197 11.16 -42.89 -5.59
CA HIS A 197 12.45 -43.52 -5.30
C HIS A 197 12.47 -44.24 -3.96
N GLN A 198 13.14 -45.37 -4.00
CA GLN A 198 12.96 -46.55 -3.20
C GLN A 198 14.05 -46.64 -2.11
N GLN A 199 13.62 -46.84 -0.86
CA GLN A 199 14.18 -47.74 0.15
C GLN A 199 15.71 -47.79 0.42
N HIS A 200 16.12 -47.29 1.60
CA HIS A 200 16.92 -47.98 2.65
C HIS A 200 17.08 -46.98 3.82
N GLY A 201 16.83 -47.26 5.11
CA GLY A 201 17.22 -48.41 5.91
C GLY A 201 18.52 -48.08 6.68
N GLY A 202 18.44 -47.53 7.91
CA GLY A 202 19.64 -47.22 8.69
C GLY A 202 19.39 -46.52 10.02
N ASN A 203 19.36 -47.32 11.09
CA ASN A 203 19.23 -46.99 12.50
C ASN A 203 20.58 -46.47 13.06
N GLN A 204 20.63 -45.37 13.82
CA GLN A 204 21.61 -45.23 14.92
C GLN A 204 21.31 -44.10 15.90
N GLN A 205 21.15 -44.49 17.16
CA GLN A 205 21.23 -43.68 18.37
C GLN A 205 22.68 -43.27 18.63
N HIS A 206 22.90 -42.06 19.15
CA HIS A 206 24.02 -41.83 20.07
C HIS A 206 23.76 -40.68 21.05
N THR A 207 24.45 -40.81 22.18
CA THR A 207 24.15 -40.30 23.50
C THR A 207 25.27 -39.35 23.94
N GLY A 208 24.91 -38.27 24.65
CA GLY A 208 25.70 -37.71 25.76
C GLY A 208 26.86 -36.76 25.46
N GLY A 209 27.04 -35.77 26.36
CA GLY A 209 28.36 -35.18 26.66
C GLY A 209 28.39 -33.67 26.91
N TYR A 210 28.69 -33.29 28.15
CA TYR A 210 28.75 -31.94 28.73
C TYR A 210 29.96 -31.05 28.30
N GLN A 211 29.82 -29.73 28.52
CA GLN A 211 30.65 -28.90 29.44
C GLN A 211 31.44 -27.67 28.88
N GLN A 212 31.18 -26.50 29.51
CA GLN A 212 32.04 -25.31 29.77
C GLN A 212 32.64 -24.49 28.59
N GLN A 213 33.05 -23.22 28.69
CA GLN A 213 32.78 -22.02 29.52
C GLN A 213 33.67 -20.86 28.95
N GLN A 214 33.22 -19.61 29.09
CA GLN A 214 34.01 -18.38 29.35
C GLN A 214 34.70 -17.54 28.24
N GLY A 215 34.51 -16.20 28.38
CA GLY A 215 35.27 -15.07 27.81
C GLY A 215 34.47 -14.25 26.79
N GLY A 216 34.16 -12.96 26.89
CA GLY A 216 34.61 -11.84 27.74
C GLY A 216 35.18 -10.71 26.87
N TYR A 217 34.45 -9.60 26.65
CA TYR A 217 34.85 -8.16 26.70
C TYR A 217 33.84 -7.21 25.98
N PRO A 218 33.72 -5.92 26.39
CA PRO A 218 32.61 -5.01 26.05
C PRO A 218 33.02 -3.74 25.24
N GLY A 219 32.04 -3.01 24.70
CA GLY A 219 32.17 -1.63 24.18
C GLY A 219 31.14 -1.34 23.08
N GLY A 220 30.44 -0.21 22.97
CA GLY A 220 30.34 1.07 23.68
C GLY A 220 29.04 1.77 23.22
N PRO A 221 28.72 3.00 23.67
CA PRO A 221 27.37 3.57 23.57
C PRO A 221 27.13 4.32 22.25
N GLN A 222 25.93 4.19 21.68
CA GLN A 222 25.50 5.02 20.54
C GLN A 222 24.28 5.87 20.92
N GLN A 223 24.47 7.18 20.74
CA GLN A 223 23.56 8.28 21.00
C GLN A 223 22.24 8.15 20.24
N GLN A 224 21.14 8.45 20.94
CA GLN A 224 19.82 8.65 20.34
C GLN A 224 19.51 10.16 20.39
N GLN A 225 19.53 10.81 19.23
CA GLN A 225 19.10 12.20 19.07
C GLN A 225 17.76 12.19 18.33
N GLY A 226 16.81 12.96 18.87
CA GLY A 226 15.41 12.97 18.49
C GLY A 226 15.08 13.66 17.16
N GLY A 227 13.80 13.56 16.79
CA GLY A 227 13.25 14.21 15.61
C GLY A 227 11.81 13.78 15.33
N GLN A 228 10.91 13.98 16.29
CA GLN A 228 9.47 13.93 16.05
C GLN A 228 9.03 15.16 15.24
N ASN A 229 8.05 14.92 14.36
CA ASN A 229 6.92 15.80 14.03
C ASN A 229 6.87 16.30 12.57
N GLN A 230 6.15 15.56 11.72
CA GLN A 230 5.50 16.11 10.53
C GLN A 230 4.32 15.22 10.12
N ASN A 231 3.24 15.30 10.91
CA ASN A 231 1.95 14.67 10.60
C ASN A 231 0.84 15.73 10.54
N ASN A 232 0.97 16.72 9.66
CA ASN A 232 -0.01 17.82 9.60
C ASN A 232 -0.39 18.33 8.20
N ASN A 233 0.10 17.71 7.11
CA ASN A 233 -0.13 18.26 5.76
C ASN A 233 -1.32 17.65 4.99
N ASN A 234 -1.86 16.50 5.41
CA ASN A 234 -3.05 15.93 4.76
C ASN A 234 -4.35 16.60 5.22
N ASN A 235 -4.45 17.03 6.49
CA ASN A 235 -5.68 17.63 7.02
C ASN A 235 -5.97 19.03 6.44
N ASN A 236 -4.95 19.81 6.11
CA ASN A 236 -5.13 21.19 5.64
C ASN A 236 -5.77 21.25 4.24
N ASN A 237 -5.53 20.25 3.39
CA ASN A 237 -6.09 20.22 2.04
C ASN A 237 -7.58 19.86 2.03
N GLU A 238 -8.04 18.99 2.93
CA GLU A 238 -9.47 18.67 3.09
C GLU A 238 -10.26 19.83 3.71
N GLU A 239 -9.65 20.58 4.65
CA GLU A 239 -10.28 21.79 5.20
C GLU A 239 -10.37 22.90 4.17
N LEU A 240 -9.34 23.11 3.33
CA LEU A 240 -9.39 24.06 2.22
C LEU A 240 -10.45 23.69 1.18
N GLU A 241 -10.63 22.40 0.87
CA GLU A 241 -11.69 21.93 -0.03
C GLU A 241 -13.09 22.10 0.58
N LYS A 242 -13.25 21.84 1.89
CA LYS A 242 -14.48 22.13 2.64
C LYS A 242 -14.77 23.63 2.72
N LEU A 243 -13.75 24.47 2.85
CA LEU A 243 -13.86 25.92 2.86
C LEU A 243 -14.30 26.42 1.48
N ALA A 244 -13.66 25.98 0.40
CA ALA A 244 -14.07 26.30 -0.96
C ALA A 244 -15.53 25.89 -1.24
N LYS A 245 -15.98 24.72 -0.75
CA LYS A 245 -17.38 24.27 -0.88
C LYS A 245 -18.37 25.09 -0.05
N LYS A 246 -17.97 25.63 1.11
CA LYS A 246 -18.85 26.40 2.01
C LYS A 246 -19.03 27.86 1.59
N PHE A 247 -18.07 28.44 0.87
CA PHE A 247 -18.05 29.86 0.51
C PHE A 247 -18.37 30.17 -0.96
N LEU A 248 -18.65 29.15 -1.79
CA LEU A 248 -19.22 29.36 -3.13
C LEU A 248 -20.66 29.89 -3.02
N PRO A 249 -20.97 31.10 -3.55
CA PRO A 249 -22.32 31.64 -3.49
C PRO A 249 -23.32 30.80 -4.28
N LYS A 250 -24.53 30.60 -3.72
CA LYS A 250 -25.67 29.83 -4.27
C LYS A 250 -26.23 30.33 -5.63
N ILE A 251 -25.49 31.15 -6.37
CA ILE A 251 -25.99 31.85 -7.57
C ILE A 251 -25.86 30.99 -8.84
N ILE A 252 -25.07 29.91 -8.85
CA ILE A 252 -24.91 29.01 -10.01
C ILE A 252 -25.89 27.81 -9.96
N ARG A 253 -27.15 28.04 -9.57
CA ARG A 253 -28.23 27.03 -9.67
C ARG A 253 -29.44 27.50 -10.48
N LYS A 254 -29.30 28.59 -11.25
CA LYS A 254 -30.43 29.23 -11.96
C LYS A 254 -30.15 29.55 -13.44
N LEU A 255 -29.41 28.67 -14.13
CA LEU A 255 -29.27 28.72 -15.60
C LEU A 255 -29.56 27.36 -16.25
N GLU A 256 -30.63 26.71 -15.82
CA GLU A 256 -31.33 25.71 -16.64
C GLU A 256 -32.81 26.06 -16.64
N GLY A 257 -33.29 26.66 -17.72
CA GLY A 257 -34.68 27.11 -17.82
C GLY A 257 -34.94 28.18 -18.87
N CYS A 258 -34.40 28.03 -20.09
CA CYS A 258 -34.94 28.72 -21.26
C CYS A 258 -34.71 27.88 -22.52
N CYS A 259 -35.42 26.75 -22.57
CA CYS A 259 -35.86 26.15 -23.83
C CYS A 259 -37.35 26.46 -23.96
N THR A 260 -37.72 27.40 -24.83
CA THR A 260 -39.06 27.44 -25.40
C THR A 260 -38.93 27.41 -26.92
N VAL A 261 -39.44 26.33 -27.47
CA VAL A 261 -39.74 26.09 -28.88
C VAL A 261 -40.91 27.00 -29.27
N MET A 262 -40.73 27.81 -30.30
CA MET A 262 -41.57 27.90 -31.51
C MET A 262 -40.88 28.81 -32.53
#